data_AF-A0A453A8I8-F1
#
_entry.id   AF-A0A453A8I8-F1
#
_cell.length_a   1.000
_cell.length_b   1.000
_cell.length_c   1.000
_cell.angle_alpha   90.00
_cell.angle_beta   90.00
_cell.angle_gamma   90.00
#
_symmetry.space_group_name_H-M   'P 1'
#
loop_
_entity.id
_entity.type
_entity.pdbx_description
1 polymer ?
#
loop_
_entity_poly.entity_id
_entity_poly.type
_entity_poly.pdbx_seq_one_letter_code
_entity_poly.pdbx_strand_id
1 'polypeptide(L)'
;VSFIHKIALIPRVCLHLQLSYQIVDSMIWLGIRDMINEFRKKKLKLRPVTYLSGAQGSGSDIPHGYIWSPHLVPKPKDWGPKIDVVGFCFLDLASDYVPPEELVKWLEAGDKPIYVGFGSLPVQDPAKMTETIVKALEMTGQRGIINKGWGGLGTLAEPKDSIYVLDNCPHDWLFLQCKAVAHTFLYLHRYTMVVLERRLPA
;
A
#
# COMPACT_ATOMS: atom_id res chain seq x y z
N VAL A 1 12.23 5.56 18.33
CA VAL A 1 11.46 4.80 17.33
C VAL A 1 12.28 4.84 16.05
N SER A 2 13.20 3.87 15.88
CA SER A 2 13.94 3.74 14.62
C SER A 2 12.89 3.37 13.57
N PHE A 3 12.65 4.31 12.66
CA PHE A 3 11.58 4.23 11.65
C PHE A 3 11.94 3.23 10.54
N ILE A 4 13.18 2.73 10.52
CA ILE A 4 13.72 1.84 9.49
C ILE A 4 14.05 0.49 10.13
N HIS A 5 13.03 -0.14 10.69
CA HIS A 5 13.15 -1.50 11.16
C HIS A 5 13.19 -2.42 9.92
N LYS A 6 14.41 -2.72 9.43
CA LYS A 6 14.81 -3.84 8.54
C LYS A 6 13.76 -4.39 7.55
N ILE A 7 13.01 -3.53 6.86
CA ILE A 7 12.10 -3.96 5.77
C ILE A 7 12.90 -4.43 4.55
N ALA A 8 14.17 -4.02 4.45
CA ALA A 8 15.01 -4.42 3.35
C ALA A 8 15.50 -5.86 3.56
N LEU A 9 15.07 -6.76 2.66
CA LEU A 9 15.61 -8.11 2.41
C LEU A 9 17.07 -8.04 1.93
N ILE A 10 17.92 -7.26 2.58
CA ILE A 10 19.32 -7.09 2.23
C ILE A 10 20.10 -8.16 2.98
N PRO A 11 20.67 -9.17 2.29
CA PRO A 11 21.58 -10.10 2.93
C PRO A 11 22.68 -9.33 3.65
N ARG A 12 23.13 -9.80 4.82
CA ARG A 12 24.22 -9.20 5.64
C ARG A 12 25.57 -9.01 4.92
N VAL A 13 25.64 -9.27 3.62
CA VAL A 13 26.83 -9.29 2.78
C VAL A 13 27.32 -7.88 2.42
N CYS A 14 26.49 -6.85 2.54
CA CYS A 14 26.87 -5.48 2.13
C CYS A 14 26.99 -4.52 3.33
N LEU A 15 28.15 -4.52 3.98
CA LEU A 15 28.49 -3.63 5.11
C LEU A 15 28.23 -2.14 4.78
N HIS A 16 28.48 -1.74 3.54
CA HIS A 16 28.24 -0.36 3.08
C HIS A 16 26.77 0.06 3.17
N LEU A 17 25.82 -0.85 2.91
CA LEU A 17 24.38 -0.57 3.04
C LEU A 17 23.97 -0.45 4.51
N GLN A 18 24.54 -1.26 5.41
CA GLN A 18 24.21 -1.17 6.84
C GLN A 18 24.68 0.15 7.46
N LEU A 19 25.87 0.60 7.09
CA LEU A 19 26.41 1.88 7.56
C LEU A 19 25.59 3.06 7.04
N SER A 20 25.15 3.03 5.78
CA SER A 20 24.30 4.10 5.24
C SER A 20 22.95 4.20 5.98
N TYR A 21 22.32 3.07 6.33
CA TYR A 21 21.12 3.07 7.15
C TYR A 21 21.36 3.66 8.55
N GLN A 22 22.46 3.30 9.22
CA GLN A 22 22.79 3.86 10.53
C GLN A 22 23.02 5.36 10.48
N ILE A 23 23.67 5.85 9.42
CA ILE A 23 23.88 7.29 9.20
C ILE A 23 22.54 8.00 9.00
N VAL A 24 21.67 7.47 8.14
CA VAL A 24 20.34 8.04 7.88
C VAL A 24 19.48 8.07 9.14
N ASP A 25 19.43 6.97 9.90
CA ASP A 25 18.72 6.90 11.18
C ASP A 25 19.24 7.93 12.19
N SER A 26 20.57 8.11 12.24
CA SER A 26 21.20 9.10 13.12
C SER A 26 20.84 10.53 12.70
N MET A 27 20.79 10.82 11.39
CA MET A 27 20.38 12.12 10.87
C MET A 27 18.92 12.42 11.15
N ILE A 28 18.02 11.45 10.92
CA ILE A 28 16.59 11.58 11.26
C ILE A 28 16.43 11.84 12.75
N TRP A 29 17.11 11.06 13.60
CA TRP A 29 17.07 11.21 15.05
C TRP A 29 17.55 12.60 15.48
N LEU A 30 18.66 13.09 14.94
CA LEU A 30 19.16 14.44 15.22
C LEU A 30 18.14 15.52 14.88
N GLY A 31 17.46 15.42 13.74
CA GLY A 31 16.47 16.40 13.31
C GLY A 31 15.21 16.46 14.20
N ILE A 32 14.75 15.32 14.72
CA ILE A 32 13.49 15.25 15.50
C ILE A 32 13.69 15.26 17.01
N ARG A 33 14.93 15.03 17.49
CA ARG A 33 15.23 14.82 18.91
C ARG A 33 14.78 15.97 19.80
N ASP A 34 15.04 17.21 19.41
CA ASP A 34 14.75 18.37 20.26
C ASP A 34 13.25 18.55 20.43
N MET A 35 12.48 18.36 19.36
CA MET A 35 11.01 18.34 19.42
C MET A 35 10.51 17.21 20.34
N ILE A 36 11.05 16.00 20.23
CA ILE A 36 10.70 14.88 21.11
C ILE A 36 11.06 15.19 22.57
N ASN A 37 12.23 15.75 22.84
CA ASN A 37 12.70 16.06 24.18
C ASN A 37 11.90 17.19 24.84
N GLU A 38 11.50 18.20 24.08
CA GLU A 38 10.61 19.24 24.55
C GLU A 38 9.25 18.67 24.93
N PHE A 39 8.67 17.80 24.09
CA PHE A 39 7.41 17.12 24.40
C PHE A 39 7.53 16.26 25.67
N ARG A 40 8.60 15.45 25.78
CA ARG A 40 8.88 14.61 26.95
C ARG A 40 8.98 15.41 28.24
N LYS A 41 9.71 16.53 28.23
CA LYS A 41 9.89 17.39 29.41
C LYS A 41 8.62 18.15 29.78
N LYS A 42 7.99 18.82 28.81
CA LYS A 42 6.91 19.76 29.09
C LYS A 42 5.58 19.05 29.38
N LYS A 43 5.24 18.01 28.60
CA LYS A 43 3.95 17.31 28.68
C LYS A 43 4.01 16.04 29.50
N LEU A 44 5.00 15.17 29.24
CA LEU A 44 5.06 13.85 29.89
C LEU A 44 5.85 13.85 31.22
N LYS A 45 6.55 14.94 31.54
CA LYS A 45 7.45 15.06 32.71
C LYS A 45 8.51 13.95 32.77
N LEU A 46 8.95 13.48 31.60
CA LEU A 46 9.97 12.44 31.47
C LEU A 46 11.36 13.05 31.22
N ARG A 47 12.41 12.32 31.62
CA ARG A 47 13.80 12.67 31.31
C ARG A 47 14.03 12.71 29.78
N PRO A 48 14.81 13.67 29.25
CA PRO A 48 15.17 13.69 27.83
C PRO A 48 15.96 12.45 27.42
N VAL A 49 15.80 12.06 26.16
CA VAL A 49 16.54 10.97 25.51
C VAL A 49 17.90 11.52 25.04
N THR A 50 18.96 10.78 25.36
CA THR A 50 20.35 11.09 25.01
C THR A 50 20.69 10.61 23.59
N TYR A 51 21.79 11.13 23.02
CA TYR A 51 22.24 10.80 21.66
C TYR A 51 22.38 9.28 21.43
N LEU A 52 22.98 8.58 22.39
CA LEU A 52 23.22 7.13 22.32
C LEU A 52 21.98 6.28 22.61
N SER A 53 20.94 6.82 23.24
CA SER A 53 19.75 6.04 23.58
C SER A 53 18.73 5.94 22.43
N GLY A 54 18.77 6.83 21.43
CA GLY A 54 17.92 6.75 20.25
C GLY A 54 18.40 5.76 19.18
N ALA A 55 19.73 5.69 18.99
CA ALA A 55 20.37 4.82 18.00
C ALA A 55 20.62 3.39 18.51
N GLN A 56 20.76 3.21 19.83
CA GLN A 56 21.08 1.90 20.44
C GLN A 56 20.20 1.55 21.66
N GLY A 57 19.48 2.50 22.25
CA GLY A 57 18.92 2.34 23.61
C GLY A 57 17.45 1.94 23.70
N SER A 58 16.74 1.76 22.59
CA SER A 58 15.39 1.18 22.59
C SER A 58 15.26 -0.04 21.67
N GLY A 59 16.39 -0.67 21.33
CA GLY A 59 16.45 -1.71 20.31
C GLY A 59 16.72 -3.08 20.91
N SER A 60 15.67 -3.83 21.28
CA SER A 60 15.61 -5.30 21.22
C SER A 60 14.46 -5.91 22.04
N ASP A 61 13.92 -5.21 23.05
CA ASP A 61 13.00 -5.85 24.00
C ASP A 61 11.50 -5.65 23.71
N ILE A 62 11.14 -4.69 22.85
CA ILE A 62 9.72 -4.45 22.53
C ILE A 62 9.28 -5.44 21.45
N PRO A 63 8.17 -6.18 21.64
CA PRO A 63 7.60 -7.01 20.58
C PRO A 63 7.12 -6.17 19.38
N HIS A 64 7.43 -6.60 18.16
CA HIS A 64 7.00 -5.93 16.93
C HIS A 64 6.26 -6.93 16.04
N GLY A 65 5.06 -6.56 15.58
CA GLY A 65 4.30 -7.31 14.58
C GLY A 65 4.27 -6.56 13.27
N TYR A 66 4.73 -7.17 12.18
CA TYR A 66 4.58 -6.66 10.83
C TYR A 66 3.32 -7.20 10.19
N ILE A 67 2.48 -6.27 9.71
CA ILE A 67 1.12 -6.54 9.26
C ILE A 67 1.12 -6.77 7.74
N TRP A 68 1.76 -7.85 7.30
CA TRP A 68 1.69 -8.35 5.94
C TRP A 68 1.59 -9.87 5.92
N SER A 69 1.13 -10.45 4.81
CA SER A 69 1.04 -11.91 4.68
C SER A 69 2.43 -12.55 4.63
N PRO A 70 2.72 -13.56 5.48
CA PRO A 70 3.98 -14.30 5.41
C PRO A 70 4.14 -15.10 4.09
N HIS A 71 3.04 -15.32 3.37
CA HIS A 71 3.08 -15.91 2.02
C HIS A 71 3.60 -14.93 0.95
N LEU A 72 3.46 -13.62 1.18
CA LEU A 72 3.97 -12.59 0.28
C LEU A 72 5.46 -12.36 0.54
N VAL A 73 5.81 -12.12 1.80
CA VAL A 73 7.20 -11.97 2.24
C VAL A 73 7.38 -12.77 3.53
N PRO A 74 8.08 -13.92 3.49
CA PRO A 74 8.31 -14.70 4.69
C PRO A 74 9.22 -13.93 5.65
N LYS A 75 9.05 -14.19 6.94
CA LYS A 75 9.92 -13.65 7.99
C LYS A 75 11.39 -13.98 7.68
N PRO A 76 12.28 -12.97 7.56
CA PRO A 76 13.71 -13.22 7.39
C PRO A 76 14.31 -14.01 8.56
N LYS A 77 15.22 -14.93 8.25
CA LYS A 77 15.86 -15.82 9.24
C LYS A 77 16.70 -15.09 10.28
N ASP A 78 17.13 -13.87 9.99
CA ASP A 78 17.99 -13.06 10.86
C ASP A 78 17.21 -12.15 11.81
N TRP A 79 15.87 -12.24 11.82
CA TRP A 79 15.00 -11.55 12.76
C TRP A 79 14.94 -12.26 14.11
N GLY A 80 14.94 -11.49 15.19
CA GLY A 80 14.87 -12.03 16.55
C GLY A 80 13.50 -12.61 16.91
N PRO A 81 13.40 -13.31 18.06
CA PRO A 81 12.17 -13.98 18.50
C PRO A 81 11.02 -13.02 18.84
N LYS A 82 11.31 -11.74 19.08
CA LYS A 82 10.32 -10.70 19.45
C LYS A 82 9.71 -9.98 18.24
N ILE A 83 10.16 -10.32 17.04
CA ILE A 83 9.65 -9.73 15.81
C ILE A 83 8.87 -10.82 15.10
N ASP A 84 7.63 -10.55 14.69
CA ASP A 84 6.83 -11.51 13.94
C ASP A 84 6.12 -10.88 12.74
N VAL A 85 5.77 -11.71 11.77
CA VAL A 85 4.96 -11.34 10.60
C VAL A 85 3.57 -11.93 10.80
N VAL A 86 2.60 -11.10 11.12
CA VAL A 86 1.32 -11.53 11.71
C VAL A 86 0.18 -11.67 10.68
N GLY A 87 0.41 -11.35 9.41
CA GLY A 87 -0.64 -11.30 8.40
C GLY A 87 -1.22 -9.91 8.21
N PHE A 88 -2.12 -9.76 7.24
CA PHE A 88 -2.82 -8.50 7.02
C PHE A 88 -3.93 -8.30 8.06
N CYS A 89 -4.11 -7.06 8.51
CA CYS A 89 -5.30 -6.65 9.24
C CYS A 89 -6.38 -6.25 8.22
N PHE A 90 -7.37 -7.12 8.03
CA PHE A 90 -8.53 -6.79 7.21
C PHE A 90 -9.60 -6.12 8.08
N LEU A 91 -10.26 -5.12 7.49
CA LEU A 91 -11.50 -4.57 8.01
C LEU A 91 -12.60 -5.16 7.13
N ASP A 92 -13.58 -5.84 7.74
CA ASP A 92 -14.72 -6.39 7.03
C ASP A 92 -15.71 -5.26 6.71
N LEU A 93 -15.38 -4.44 5.72
CA LEU A 93 -16.17 -3.26 5.33
C LEU A 93 -17.33 -3.63 4.40
N ALA A 94 -17.26 -4.80 3.78
CA ALA A 94 -18.30 -5.33 2.90
C ALA A 94 -19.57 -5.79 3.61
N SER A 95 -19.54 -6.06 4.92
CA SER A 95 -20.68 -6.67 5.63
C SER A 95 -21.95 -5.82 5.58
N ASP A 96 -21.81 -4.50 5.60
CA ASP A 96 -22.92 -3.53 5.59
C ASP A 96 -22.99 -2.72 4.28
N TYR A 97 -22.21 -3.11 3.27
CA TYR A 97 -22.15 -2.37 2.01
C TYR A 97 -23.29 -2.76 1.07
N VAL A 98 -24.09 -1.76 0.68
CA VAL A 98 -25.12 -1.90 -0.36
C VAL A 98 -24.58 -1.27 -1.65
N PRO A 99 -24.28 -2.07 -2.69
CA PRO A 99 -23.80 -1.53 -3.96
C PRO A 99 -24.91 -0.74 -4.68
N PRO A 100 -24.56 0.33 -5.42
CA PRO A 100 -25.53 1.03 -6.28
C PRO A 100 -26.15 0.08 -7.31
N GLU A 101 -27.45 0.19 -7.54
CA GLU A 101 -28.19 -0.67 -8.47
C GLU A 101 -27.60 -0.64 -9.89
N GLU A 102 -27.14 0.53 -10.34
CA GLU A 102 -26.50 0.71 -11.65
C GLU A 102 -25.18 -0.06 -11.78
N LEU A 103 -24.40 -0.17 -10.69
CA LEU A 103 -23.17 -0.96 -10.67
C LEU A 103 -23.50 -2.46 -10.76
N VAL A 104 -24.52 -2.91 -10.03
CA VAL A 104 -24.95 -4.31 -10.05
C VAL A 104 -25.46 -4.71 -11.43
N LYS A 105 -26.39 -3.92 -12.00
CA LYS A 105 -26.89 -4.15 -13.36
C LYS A 105 -25.78 -4.19 -14.39
N TRP A 106 -24.82 -3.27 -14.30
CA TRP A 106 -23.68 -3.27 -15.19
C TRP A 106 -22.85 -4.54 -15.00
N LEU A 107 -22.50 -4.93 -13.77
CA LEU A 107 -21.74 -6.16 -13.50
C LEU A 107 -22.43 -7.41 -14.08
N GLU A 108 -23.75 -7.54 -13.90
CA GLU A 108 -24.55 -8.68 -14.36
C GLU A 108 -24.77 -8.73 -15.88
N ALA A 109 -24.68 -7.59 -16.59
CA ALA A 109 -24.94 -7.50 -18.03
C ALA A 109 -23.88 -8.18 -18.92
N GLY A 110 -22.79 -8.72 -18.36
CA GLY A 110 -21.76 -9.39 -19.15
C GLY A 110 -20.66 -10.01 -18.31
N ASP A 111 -19.51 -10.28 -18.95
CA ASP A 111 -18.39 -10.94 -18.29
C ASP A 111 -17.76 -10.12 -17.16
N LYS A 112 -17.16 -10.82 -16.19
CA LYS A 112 -16.46 -10.19 -15.06
C LYS A 112 -15.40 -9.18 -15.54
N PRO A 113 -15.42 -7.92 -15.04
CA PRO A 113 -14.54 -6.86 -15.51
C PRO A 113 -13.13 -6.94 -14.91
N ILE A 114 -12.21 -6.16 -15.49
CA ILE A 114 -10.89 -5.84 -14.91
C ILE A 114 -11.02 -4.55 -14.11
N TYR A 115 -10.69 -4.57 -12.82
CA TYR A 115 -10.57 -3.35 -12.03
C TYR A 115 -9.24 -2.65 -12.31
N VAL A 116 -9.26 -1.33 -12.47
CA VAL A 116 -8.06 -0.49 -12.59
C VAL A 116 -8.17 0.69 -11.63
N GLY A 117 -7.22 0.83 -10.70
CA GLY A 117 -7.22 1.94 -9.75
C GLY A 117 -5.85 2.21 -9.13
N PHE A 118 -5.33 3.42 -9.28
CA PHE A 118 -3.97 3.78 -8.83
C PHE A 118 -3.91 4.45 -7.44
N GLY A 119 -5.05 4.55 -6.75
CA GLY A 119 -5.14 5.16 -5.42
C GLY A 119 -4.84 6.65 -5.43
N SER A 120 -4.26 7.16 -4.34
CA SER A 120 -3.94 8.58 -4.15
C SER A 120 -2.59 9.00 -4.71
N LEU A 121 -2.02 8.23 -5.65
CA LEU A 121 -0.75 8.62 -6.26
C LEU A 121 -0.98 9.78 -7.22
N PRO A 122 -0.15 10.84 -7.15
CA PRO A 122 -0.21 11.93 -8.11
C PRO A 122 0.16 11.40 -9.50
N VAL A 123 -0.84 11.30 -10.37
CA VAL A 123 -0.66 10.96 -11.78
C VAL A 123 -0.32 12.26 -12.52
N GLN A 124 0.81 12.28 -13.23
CA GLN A 124 1.25 13.49 -13.95
C GLN A 124 0.27 13.90 -15.06
N ASP A 125 -0.34 12.91 -15.74
CA ASP A 125 -1.33 13.12 -16.80
C ASP A 125 -2.47 12.09 -16.67
N PRO A 126 -3.52 12.41 -15.86
CA PRO A 126 -4.64 11.52 -15.63
C PRO A 126 -5.45 11.21 -16.90
N ALA A 127 -5.52 12.16 -17.84
CA ALA A 127 -6.26 12.02 -19.09
C ALA A 127 -5.59 10.98 -20.00
N LYS A 128 -4.28 11.14 -20.25
CA LYS A 128 -3.50 10.19 -21.05
C LYS A 128 -3.46 8.80 -20.41
N MET A 129 -3.42 8.73 -19.08
CA MET A 129 -3.48 7.46 -18.36
C MET A 129 -4.82 6.77 -18.57
N THR A 130 -5.92 7.51 -18.45
CA THR A 130 -7.28 7.01 -18.69
C THR A 130 -7.42 6.52 -20.14
N GLU A 131 -6.94 7.29 -21.12
CA GLU A 131 -6.93 6.89 -22.54
C GLU A 131 -6.16 5.59 -22.77
N THR A 132 -4.99 5.46 -22.13
CA THR A 132 -4.16 4.26 -22.24
C THR A 132 -4.88 3.03 -21.67
N ILE A 133 -5.55 3.18 -20.53
CA ILE A 133 -6.35 2.10 -19.92
C ILE A 133 -7.50 1.69 -20.84
N VAL A 134 -8.26 2.68 -21.33
CA VAL A 134 -9.39 2.45 -22.25
C VAL A 134 -8.92 1.68 -23.48
N LYS A 135 -7.84 2.15 -24.13
CA LYS A 135 -7.28 1.50 -25.31
C LYS A 135 -6.82 0.08 -25.04
N ALA A 136 -6.21 -0.18 -23.87
CA ALA A 136 -5.79 -1.53 -23.49
C ALA A 136 -6.98 -2.48 -23.29
N LEU A 137 -8.07 -1.99 -22.68
CA LEU A 137 -9.31 -2.76 -22.51
C LEU A 137 -9.94 -3.08 -23.87
N GLU A 138 -9.97 -2.12 -24.79
CA GLU A 138 -10.49 -2.32 -26.15
C GLU A 138 -9.66 -3.31 -26.96
N MET A 139 -8.33 -3.17 -26.95
CA MET A 139 -7.42 -4.09 -27.65
C MET A 139 -7.55 -5.53 -27.14
N THR A 140 -7.93 -5.71 -25.87
CA THR A 140 -8.10 -7.02 -25.25
C THR A 140 -9.55 -7.53 -25.28
N GLY A 141 -10.49 -6.71 -25.78
CA GLY A 141 -11.92 -7.02 -25.80
C GLY A 141 -12.53 -7.17 -24.41
N GLN A 142 -11.95 -6.51 -23.39
CA GLN A 142 -12.33 -6.70 -21.99
C GLN A 142 -13.15 -5.54 -21.45
N ARG A 143 -14.08 -5.88 -20.56
CA ARG A 143 -14.81 -4.93 -19.75
C ARG A 143 -13.93 -4.45 -18.60
N GLY A 144 -14.06 -3.19 -18.21
CA GLY A 144 -13.22 -2.61 -17.17
C GLY A 144 -13.96 -1.68 -16.21
N ILE A 145 -13.49 -1.66 -14.97
CA ILE A 145 -13.88 -0.67 -13.97
C ILE A 145 -12.69 0.25 -13.75
N ILE A 146 -12.87 1.56 -13.92
CA ILE A 146 -11.85 2.57 -13.63
C ILE A 146 -12.25 3.28 -12.34
N ASN A 147 -11.46 3.11 -11.28
CA ASN A 147 -11.63 3.89 -10.05
C ASN A 147 -11.01 5.28 -10.25
N LYS A 148 -11.84 6.33 -10.17
CA LYS A 148 -11.41 7.73 -10.30
C LYS A 148 -10.33 8.09 -9.28
N GLY A 149 -10.47 7.59 -8.06
CA GLY A 149 -9.58 7.85 -6.92
C GLY A 149 -9.35 9.35 -6.66
N TRP A 150 -8.31 9.67 -5.88
CA TRP A 150 -7.85 11.04 -5.69
C TRP A 150 -7.01 11.58 -6.87
N GLY A 151 -6.63 10.69 -7.80
CA GLY A 151 -5.79 11.00 -8.96
C GLY A 151 -6.53 11.56 -10.17
N GLY A 152 -7.86 11.72 -10.11
CA GLY A 152 -8.66 12.31 -11.19
C GLY A 152 -8.72 11.44 -12.46
N LEU A 153 -8.63 10.12 -12.31
CA LEU A 153 -8.80 9.18 -13.43
C LEU A 153 -10.27 9.11 -13.85
N GLY A 154 -10.55 8.58 -15.03
CA GLY A 154 -11.93 8.28 -15.44
C GLY A 154 -12.68 9.44 -16.10
N THR A 155 -12.01 10.54 -16.43
CA THR A 155 -12.54 11.54 -17.37
C THR A 155 -12.47 10.96 -18.78
N LEU A 156 -13.58 10.37 -19.22
CA LEU A 156 -13.73 9.84 -20.57
C LEU A 156 -14.23 10.93 -21.51
N ALA A 157 -13.67 11.00 -22.71
CA ALA A 157 -14.15 11.90 -23.76
C ALA A 157 -15.58 11.52 -24.23
N GLU A 158 -15.87 10.21 -24.25
CA GLU A 158 -17.18 9.66 -24.58
C GLU A 158 -17.49 8.47 -23.64
N PRO A 159 -18.74 8.33 -23.15
CA PRO A 159 -19.16 7.16 -22.40
C PRO A 159 -19.02 5.89 -23.24
N LYS A 160 -18.49 4.81 -22.65
CA LYS A 160 -18.37 3.50 -23.30
C LYS A 160 -19.06 2.43 -22.46
N ASP A 161 -19.91 1.61 -23.09
CA ASP A 161 -20.67 0.56 -22.39
C ASP A 161 -19.77 -0.50 -21.72
N SER A 162 -18.57 -0.71 -22.27
CA SER A 162 -17.57 -1.64 -21.73
C SER A 162 -16.79 -1.11 -20.53
N ILE A 163 -16.99 0.16 -20.14
CA ILE A 163 -16.22 0.82 -19.09
C ILE A 163 -17.16 1.44 -18.06
N TYR A 164 -17.01 1.00 -16.81
CA TYR A 164 -17.70 1.60 -15.67
C TYR A 164 -16.73 2.49 -14.90
N VAL A 165 -17.09 3.76 -14.69
CA VAL A 165 -16.28 4.69 -13.91
C VAL A 165 -16.81 4.72 -12.48
N LEU A 166 -16.00 4.25 -11.55
CA LEU A 166 -16.35 4.10 -10.13
C LEU A 166 -15.74 5.23 -9.31
N ASP A 167 -16.49 5.74 -8.34
CA ASP A 167 -15.95 6.61 -7.29
C ASP A 167 -15.38 5.76 -6.15
N ASN A 168 -16.14 5.55 -5.06
CA ASN A 168 -15.66 4.78 -3.91
C ASN A 168 -16.52 3.52 -3.69
N CYS A 169 -15.86 2.38 -3.54
CA CYS A 169 -16.48 1.08 -3.28
C CYS A 169 -15.52 0.23 -2.43
N PRO A 170 -16.00 -0.48 -1.39
CA PRO A 170 -15.17 -1.40 -0.63
C PRO A 170 -14.50 -2.45 -1.53
N HIS A 171 -13.17 -2.49 -1.50
CA HIS A 171 -12.38 -3.37 -2.37
C HIS A 171 -12.55 -4.86 -2.03
N ASP A 172 -12.86 -5.18 -0.77
CA ASP A 172 -13.20 -6.52 -0.29
C ASP A 172 -14.44 -7.08 -0.99
N TRP A 173 -15.44 -6.25 -1.27
CA TRP A 173 -16.60 -6.63 -2.09
C TRP A 173 -16.28 -6.59 -3.59
N LEU A 174 -15.71 -5.49 -4.07
CA LEU A 174 -15.53 -5.23 -5.51
C LEU A 174 -14.58 -6.24 -6.17
N PHE A 175 -13.48 -6.60 -5.52
CA PHE A 175 -12.47 -7.47 -6.11
C PHE A 175 -13.00 -8.90 -6.35
N LEU A 176 -14.02 -9.33 -5.60
CA LEU A 176 -14.70 -10.62 -5.82
C LEU A 176 -15.54 -10.63 -7.11
N GLN A 177 -15.99 -9.46 -7.55
CA GLN A 177 -16.76 -9.28 -8.78
C GLN A 177 -15.86 -9.15 -10.01
N CYS A 178 -14.58 -8.84 -9.82
CA CYS A 178 -13.62 -8.69 -10.91
C CYS A 178 -12.92 -10.01 -11.24
N LYS A 179 -12.47 -10.17 -12.49
CA LYS A 179 -11.61 -11.30 -12.90
C LYS A 179 -10.13 -11.05 -12.65
N ALA A 180 -9.75 -9.77 -12.58
CA ALA A 180 -8.40 -9.30 -12.37
C ALA A 180 -8.45 -7.87 -11.82
N VAL A 181 -7.43 -7.52 -11.06
CA VAL A 181 -7.25 -6.21 -10.43
C VAL A 181 -5.91 -5.67 -10.92
N ALA A 182 -5.89 -4.41 -11.33
CA ALA A 182 -4.69 -3.67 -11.68
C ALA A 182 -4.66 -2.43 -10.78
N HIS A 183 -3.79 -2.45 -9.78
CA HIS A 183 -3.68 -1.35 -8.82
C HIS A 183 -2.22 -1.07 -8.49
N THR A 184 -1.94 0.13 -8.00
CA THR A 184 -0.57 0.44 -7.57
C THR A 184 -0.30 -0.20 -6.22
N PHE A 185 0.80 -0.96 -6.15
CA PHE A 185 1.38 -1.37 -4.89
C PHE A 185 2.24 -0.21 -4.35
N LEU A 186 1.96 0.26 -3.13
CA LEU A 186 2.77 1.32 -2.51
C LEU A 186 4.09 0.71 -2.01
N TYR A 187 5.07 0.57 -2.91
CA TYR A 187 6.47 0.50 -2.51
C TYR A 187 7.17 1.77 -3.00
N LEU A 188 7.73 2.50 -2.04
CA LEU A 188 8.64 3.62 -2.32
C LEU A 188 9.72 3.13 -3.30
N HIS A 189 9.86 3.88 -4.40
CA HIS A 189 10.79 3.73 -5.53
C HIS A 189 10.35 2.89 -6.75
N ARG A 190 9.86 3.64 -7.75
CA ARG A 190 10.14 3.53 -9.20
C ARG A 190 9.71 2.30 -10.01
N TYR A 191 8.89 1.40 -9.50
CA TYR A 191 8.24 0.39 -10.35
C TYR A 191 6.75 0.29 -10.04
N THR A 192 5.91 0.66 -11.03
CA THR A 192 4.49 0.32 -11.03
C THR A 192 4.37 -1.18 -11.16
N MET A 193 4.22 -1.88 -10.04
CA MET A 193 3.93 -3.31 -10.03
C MET A 193 2.41 -3.48 -10.22
N VAL A 194 2.02 -3.96 -11.40
CA VAL A 194 0.64 -4.42 -11.65
C VAL A 194 0.50 -5.78 -10.98
N VAL A 195 -0.13 -5.82 -9.80
CA VAL A 195 -0.43 -7.09 -9.13
C VAL A 195 -1.72 -7.64 -9.73
N LEU A 196 -1.59 -8.61 -10.65
CA LEU A 196 -2.72 -9.43 -11.09
C LEU A 196 -3.02 -10.47 -10.01
N GLU A 197 -3.80 -10.08 -9.00
CA GLU A 197 -4.22 -11.03 -7.98
C GLU A 197 -5.40 -11.86 -8.50
N ARG A 198 -5.16 -13.15 -8.74
CA ARG A 198 -6.21 -14.14 -9.00
C ARG A 198 -6.43 -14.88 -7.69
N ARG A 199 -7.46 -14.52 -6.92
CA ARG A 199 -7.83 -15.29 -5.73
C ARG A 199 -8.36 -16.65 -6.19
N LEU A 200 -7.58 -17.70 -5.98
CA LEU A 200 -8.08 -19.07 -6.12
C LEU A 200 -9.15 -19.30 -5.04
N PRO A 201 -10.30 -19.93 -5.39
CA PRO A 201 -11.27 -20.32 -4.36
C PRO A 201 -10.62 -21.29 -3.38
N ALA A 202 -11.00 -21.15 -2.10
CA ALA A 202 -10.56 -22.00 -0.99
C ALA A 202 -10.96 -23.47 -1.19
#